data_AF-A0A507F370-F1
#
_entry.id   AF-A0A507F370-F1
#
_cell.length_a   1.000
_cell.length_b   1.000
_cell.length_c   1.000
_cell.angle_alpha   90.00
_cell.angle_beta   90.00
_cell.angle_gamma   90.00
#
_symmetry.space_group_name_H-M   'P 1'
#
loop_
_entity.id
_entity.type
_entity.pdbx_description
1 polymer ?
#
loop_
_entity_poly.entity_id
_entity_poly.type
_entity_poly.pdbx_seq_one_letter_code
_entity_poly.pdbx_strand_id
1 'polypeptide(L)'
;MHYTTVASTLLVALFAQGSIAQDPAMATSTLTTVCQQAAKIPVCDLYSTSCKANGTAAACNPVSLALSACTDPVAATNSACTMFKSMCTGACANTGAVKNLLPARNASQQVAAICMEMPTMSDCQGDARCPAPDANGVSDCKSWTVYSALCKEMPDMAQCASWKTFCSSNGQIAPFCGGSAPTNSTSGGHNHGSSGNTQGATTGEKSRAITVLAGAVGMAASGLLAVMLAL
;
A
#
# COMPACT_ATOMS: atom_id res chain seq x y z
N MET A 1 0.23 -19.28 -57.65
CA MET A 1 0.91 -20.47 -57.11
C MET A 1 1.69 -20.04 -55.88
N HIS A 2 1.36 -20.65 -54.74
CA HIS A 2 2.09 -20.80 -53.48
C HIS A 2 2.90 -19.63 -52.90
N TYR A 3 2.41 -19.04 -51.81
CA TYR A 3 3.23 -18.78 -50.62
C TYR A 3 2.43 -19.16 -49.36
N THR A 4 3.04 -20.05 -48.59
CA THR A 4 2.51 -20.80 -47.44
C THR A 4 2.55 -19.97 -46.16
N THR A 5 1.39 -19.82 -45.53
CA THR A 5 1.17 -19.32 -44.16
C THR A 5 1.44 -20.44 -43.17
N VAL A 6 2.60 -20.44 -42.50
CA VAL A 6 2.82 -21.26 -41.30
C VAL A 6 3.84 -20.58 -40.39
N ALA A 7 3.37 -19.69 -39.51
CA ALA A 7 4.17 -19.16 -38.40
C ALA A 7 3.28 -18.53 -37.33
N SER A 8 2.36 -19.29 -36.71
CA SER A 8 1.59 -18.76 -35.56
C SER A 8 1.09 -19.82 -34.57
N THR A 9 1.80 -20.95 -34.45
CA THR A 9 1.45 -21.98 -33.46
C THR A 9 2.70 -22.66 -32.92
N LEU A 10 3.58 -21.93 -32.22
CA LEU A 10 4.56 -22.58 -31.34
C LEU A 10 5.16 -21.61 -30.30
N LEU A 11 4.34 -21.13 -29.36
CA LEU A 11 4.86 -20.48 -28.15
C LEU A 11 3.91 -20.68 -26.94
N VAL A 12 3.36 -21.88 -26.80
CA VAL A 12 2.63 -22.32 -25.60
C VAL A 12 3.10 -23.72 -25.22
N ALA A 13 4.38 -23.87 -24.86
CA ALA A 13 4.89 -25.10 -24.25
C ALA A 13 6.28 -24.87 -23.60
N LEU A 14 6.39 -23.96 -22.63
CA LEU A 14 7.57 -23.85 -21.76
C LEU A 14 7.18 -23.25 -20.39
N PHE A 15 6.17 -23.81 -19.75
CA PHE A 15 5.90 -23.57 -18.32
C PHE A 15 5.45 -24.88 -17.66
N ALA A 16 6.36 -25.85 -17.61
CA ALA A 16 6.23 -26.99 -16.73
C ALA A 16 7.54 -27.15 -15.98
N GLN A 17 7.41 -27.23 -14.65
CA GLN A 17 8.43 -27.57 -13.65
C GLN A 17 9.30 -26.39 -13.14
N GLY A 18 8.66 -25.57 -12.30
CA GLY A 18 9.36 -24.64 -11.42
C GLY A 18 8.46 -23.53 -10.90
N SER A 19 7.67 -23.80 -9.85
CA SER A 19 7.05 -22.77 -8.99
C SER A 19 6.03 -21.80 -9.64
N ILE A 20 4.95 -22.33 -10.25
CA ILE A 20 3.69 -21.58 -10.57
C ILE A 20 2.98 -20.96 -9.35
N ALA A 21 3.63 -21.02 -8.20
CA ALA A 21 3.16 -20.71 -6.88
C ALA A 21 3.37 -19.25 -6.45
N GLN A 22 4.35 -18.59 -7.05
CA GLN A 22 4.70 -17.21 -6.73
C GLN A 22 4.46 -16.31 -7.93
N ASP A 23 3.50 -16.63 -8.80
CA ASP A 23 3.21 -15.77 -9.95
C ASP A 23 2.73 -14.39 -9.44
N PRO A 24 3.60 -13.37 -9.49
CA PRO A 24 3.25 -12.06 -8.97
C PRO A 24 2.12 -11.43 -9.80
N ALA A 25 1.87 -11.89 -11.04
CA ALA A 25 0.82 -11.38 -11.89
C ALA A 25 -0.58 -11.73 -11.34
N MET A 26 -0.79 -12.97 -10.90
CA MET A 26 -2.07 -13.39 -10.31
C MET A 26 -2.36 -12.65 -9.00
N ALA A 27 -1.35 -12.50 -8.15
CA ALA A 27 -1.47 -11.74 -6.90
C ALA A 27 -1.78 -10.26 -7.17
N THR A 28 -1.11 -9.66 -8.16
CA THR A 28 -1.34 -8.27 -8.58
C THR A 28 -2.73 -8.06 -9.19
N SER A 29 -3.20 -9.01 -10.00
CA SER A 29 -4.56 -9.01 -10.55
C SER A 29 -5.60 -9.09 -9.43
N THR A 30 -5.42 -10.02 -8.49
CA THR A 30 -6.28 -10.17 -7.31
C THR A 30 -6.32 -8.88 -6.49
N LEU A 31 -5.16 -8.29 -6.21
CA LEU A 31 -5.07 -7.01 -5.50
C LEU A 31 -5.80 -5.89 -6.23
N THR A 32 -5.65 -5.80 -7.54
CA THR A 32 -6.33 -4.78 -8.34
C THR A 32 -7.84 -4.91 -8.25
N THR A 33 -8.37 -6.13 -8.42
CA THR A 33 -9.82 -6.40 -8.31
C THR A 33 -10.34 -6.15 -6.90
N VAL A 34 -9.62 -6.60 -5.87
CA VAL A 34 -10.02 -6.41 -4.48
C VAL A 34 -9.99 -4.94 -4.11
N CYS A 35 -8.93 -4.21 -4.48
CA CYS A 35 -8.81 -2.78 -4.17
C CYS A 35 -9.76 -1.89 -4.96
N GLN A 36 -10.33 -2.36 -6.07
CA GLN A 36 -11.43 -1.67 -6.74
C GLN A 36 -12.76 -1.84 -6.00
N GLN A 37 -13.01 -3.02 -5.41
CA GLN A 37 -14.27 -3.32 -4.72
C GLN A 37 -14.26 -2.93 -3.23
N ALA A 38 -13.09 -2.98 -2.60
CA ALA A 38 -12.88 -2.74 -1.18
C ALA A 38 -11.69 -1.77 -0.98
N ALA A 39 -11.73 -0.61 -1.66
CA ALA A 39 -10.63 0.36 -1.67
C ALA A 39 -10.18 0.86 -0.28
N LYS A 40 -11.02 0.72 0.74
CA LYS A 40 -10.82 1.24 2.10
C LYS A 40 -10.05 0.28 3.02
N ILE A 41 -9.73 -0.93 2.57
CA ILE A 41 -8.96 -1.86 3.40
C ILE A 41 -7.48 -1.39 3.49
N PRO A 42 -6.83 -1.55 4.65
CA PRO A 42 -5.47 -1.05 4.90
C PRO A 42 -4.42 -1.49 3.88
N VAL A 43 -4.53 -2.72 3.36
CA VAL A 43 -3.58 -3.21 2.35
C VAL A 43 -3.70 -2.48 1.01
N CYS A 44 -4.87 -1.95 0.66
CA CYS A 44 -5.06 -1.20 -0.58
C CYS A 44 -4.43 0.20 -0.50
N ASP A 45 -4.44 0.81 0.68
CA ASP A 45 -3.64 2.00 0.95
C ASP A 45 -2.15 1.69 0.83
N LEU A 46 -1.69 0.61 1.46
CA LEU A 46 -0.29 0.20 1.38
C LEU A 46 0.17 -0.06 -0.06
N TYR A 47 -0.66 -0.79 -0.84
CA TYR A 47 -0.39 -1.10 -2.23
C TYR A 47 -0.33 0.16 -3.10
N SER A 48 -1.35 1.01 -3.02
CA SER A 48 -1.48 2.19 -3.87
C SER A 48 -0.46 3.29 -3.55
N THR A 49 -0.10 3.47 -2.28
CA THR A 49 0.77 4.57 -1.85
C THR A 49 2.25 4.18 -1.78
N SER A 50 2.58 2.98 -1.29
CA SER A 50 3.98 2.59 -1.05
C SER A 50 4.48 1.58 -2.07
N CYS A 51 3.73 0.49 -2.26
CA CYS A 51 4.28 -0.67 -2.96
C CYS A 51 4.24 -0.57 -4.49
N LYS A 52 3.29 0.19 -5.04
CA LYS A 52 3.24 0.45 -6.48
C LYS A 52 4.40 1.32 -6.96
N ALA A 53 4.88 2.24 -6.12
CA ALA A 53 5.95 3.17 -6.45
C ALA A 53 7.34 2.68 -6.00
N ASN A 54 7.41 1.92 -4.90
CA ASN A 54 8.68 1.52 -4.27
C ASN A 54 8.60 0.08 -3.74
N GLY A 55 8.68 -0.88 -4.66
CA GLY A 55 8.45 -2.31 -4.40
C GLY A 55 9.56 -3.06 -3.64
N THR A 56 10.52 -2.36 -3.04
CA THR A 56 11.69 -3.00 -2.40
C THR A 56 11.45 -3.43 -0.95
N ALA A 57 10.41 -2.91 -0.29
CA ALA A 57 10.07 -3.34 1.07
C ALA A 57 9.52 -4.77 1.08
N ALA A 58 9.91 -5.60 2.05
CA ALA A 58 9.46 -6.99 2.15
C ALA A 58 7.92 -7.13 2.23
N ALA A 59 7.26 -6.16 2.85
CA ALA A 59 5.80 -6.08 2.92
C ALA A 59 5.12 -5.76 1.58
N CYS A 60 5.88 -5.28 0.59
CA CYS A 60 5.41 -5.01 -0.75
C CYS A 60 5.46 -6.23 -1.68
N ASN A 61 5.76 -7.41 -1.13
CA ASN A 61 5.60 -8.65 -1.88
C ASN A 61 4.12 -8.81 -2.31
N PRO A 62 3.83 -8.97 -3.61
CA PRO A 62 2.45 -8.98 -4.10
C PRO A 62 1.64 -10.15 -3.56
N VAL A 63 2.26 -11.32 -3.31
CA VAL A 63 1.59 -12.48 -2.71
C VAL A 63 1.22 -12.19 -1.24
N SER A 64 2.12 -11.60 -0.45
CA SER A 64 1.83 -11.17 0.92
C SER A 64 0.72 -10.13 0.99
N LEU A 65 0.74 -9.15 0.08
CA LEU A 65 -0.32 -8.14 -0.03
C LEU A 65 -1.66 -8.78 -0.39
N ALA A 66 -1.71 -9.64 -1.41
CA ALA A 66 -2.93 -10.33 -1.81
C ALA A 66 -3.49 -11.22 -0.68
N LEU A 67 -2.62 -11.94 0.04
CA LEU A 67 -3.02 -12.74 1.19
C LEU A 67 -3.58 -11.87 2.33
N SER A 68 -2.99 -10.69 2.56
CA SER A 68 -3.51 -9.72 3.54
C SER A 68 -4.87 -9.17 3.12
N ALA A 69 -5.04 -8.84 1.84
CA ALA A 69 -6.31 -8.38 1.31
C ALA A 69 -7.40 -9.43 1.50
N CYS A 70 -7.08 -10.68 1.22
CA CYS A 70 -8.04 -11.78 1.27
C CYS A 70 -8.27 -12.37 2.67
N THR A 71 -7.50 -11.93 3.68
CA THR A 71 -7.75 -12.23 5.09
C THR A 71 -8.52 -11.12 5.79
N ASP A 72 -8.59 -9.92 5.21
CA ASP A 72 -9.45 -8.85 5.70
C ASP A 72 -10.94 -9.26 5.55
N PRO A 73 -11.76 -9.23 6.62
CA PRO A 73 -13.16 -9.62 6.58
C PRO A 73 -14.00 -8.84 5.55
N VAL A 74 -13.61 -7.60 5.22
CA VAL A 74 -14.32 -6.75 4.26
C VAL A 74 -14.15 -7.23 2.83
N ALA A 75 -13.01 -7.87 2.53
CA ALA A 75 -12.67 -8.33 1.19
C ALA A 75 -12.66 -9.88 1.06
N ALA A 76 -12.80 -10.61 2.17
CA ALA A 76 -12.69 -12.06 2.20
C ALA A 76 -13.70 -12.79 1.30
N THR A 77 -14.87 -12.18 1.05
CA THR A 77 -15.94 -12.71 0.21
C THR A 77 -15.77 -12.39 -1.29
N ASN A 78 -14.75 -11.63 -1.65
CA ASN A 78 -14.45 -11.30 -3.05
C ASN A 78 -14.12 -12.58 -3.84
N SER A 79 -14.70 -12.73 -5.03
CA SER A 79 -14.46 -13.90 -5.88
C SER A 79 -12.98 -14.03 -6.27
N ALA A 80 -12.27 -12.91 -6.47
CA ALA A 80 -10.84 -12.91 -6.73
C ALA A 80 -10.05 -13.52 -5.56
N CYS A 81 -10.48 -13.28 -4.31
CA CYS A 81 -9.86 -13.89 -3.14
C CYS A 81 -10.12 -15.39 -3.05
N THR A 82 -11.29 -15.85 -3.47
CA THR A 82 -11.60 -17.29 -3.52
C THR A 82 -10.72 -18.00 -4.55
N MET A 83 -10.60 -17.42 -5.75
CA MET A 83 -9.72 -17.95 -6.80
C MET A 83 -8.26 -17.96 -6.36
N PHE A 84 -7.77 -16.84 -5.83
CA PHE A 84 -6.41 -16.72 -5.31
C PHE A 84 -6.12 -17.77 -4.24
N LYS A 85 -6.98 -17.91 -3.22
CA LYS A 85 -6.83 -18.91 -2.15
C LYS A 85 -6.78 -20.34 -2.69
N SER A 86 -7.61 -20.67 -3.69
CA SER A 86 -7.61 -22.02 -4.29
C SER A 86 -6.28 -22.39 -4.93
N MET A 87 -5.59 -21.40 -5.52
CA MET A 87 -4.28 -21.56 -6.16
C MET A 87 -3.11 -21.44 -5.17
N CYS A 88 -3.35 -20.80 -4.02
CA CYS A 88 -2.34 -20.41 -3.03
C CYS A 88 -1.99 -21.54 -2.03
N THR A 89 -2.65 -22.71 -2.09
CA THR A 89 -2.58 -23.79 -1.09
C THR A 89 -1.20 -24.43 -0.90
N GLY A 90 -0.45 -24.73 -1.96
CA GLY A 90 0.97 -25.14 -1.86
C GLY A 90 1.95 -23.99 -2.13
N ALA A 91 1.42 -22.95 -2.75
CA ALA A 91 2.16 -21.93 -3.46
C ALA A 91 2.62 -20.78 -2.56
N CYS A 92 1.78 -20.44 -1.59
CA CYS A 92 2.04 -19.44 -0.59
C CYS A 92 2.52 -20.06 0.73
N ALA A 93 2.86 -21.35 0.77
CA ALA A 93 3.19 -22.06 2.01
C ALA A 93 4.33 -21.37 2.80
N ASN A 94 5.25 -20.70 2.09
CA ASN A 94 6.36 -19.96 2.69
C ASN A 94 6.13 -18.43 2.75
N THR A 95 4.98 -17.95 2.27
CA THR A 95 4.67 -16.52 2.16
C THR A 95 3.48 -16.19 3.06
N GLY A 96 3.76 -15.47 4.15
CA GLY A 96 2.72 -14.97 5.05
C GLY A 96 2.06 -13.68 4.55
N ALA A 97 0.93 -13.35 5.16
CA ALA A 97 0.35 -12.01 5.06
C ALA A 97 1.34 -10.96 5.61
N VAL A 98 1.11 -9.69 5.26
CA VAL A 98 1.85 -8.55 5.80
C VAL A 98 1.72 -8.58 7.32
N LYS A 99 2.86 -8.64 8.00
CA LYS A 99 2.90 -8.86 9.44
C LYS A 99 2.26 -7.67 10.17
N ASN A 100 1.37 -7.97 11.12
CA ASN A 100 0.76 -6.97 12.01
C ASN A 100 0.00 -5.84 11.30
N LEU A 101 -0.41 -6.04 10.04
CA LEU A 101 -1.32 -5.11 9.38
C LEU A 101 -2.71 -5.28 9.97
N LEU A 102 -3.29 -4.19 10.48
CA LEU A 102 -4.64 -4.24 11.04
C LEU A 102 -5.66 -4.49 9.91
N PRO A 103 -6.72 -5.27 10.18
CA PRO A 103 -7.90 -5.28 9.33
C PRO A 103 -8.60 -3.91 9.32
N ALA A 104 -9.39 -3.64 8.28
CA ALA A 104 -10.09 -2.38 8.09
C ALA A 104 -10.95 -1.97 9.30
N ARG A 105 -11.74 -2.92 9.84
CA ARG A 105 -12.58 -2.69 11.03
C ARG A 105 -11.76 -2.22 12.22
N ASN A 106 -10.63 -2.89 12.49
CA ASN A 106 -9.78 -2.56 13.63
C ASN A 106 -9.11 -1.20 13.43
N ALA A 107 -8.64 -0.89 12.21
CA ALA A 107 -8.07 0.41 11.90
C ALA A 107 -9.11 1.54 12.12
N SER A 108 -10.34 1.38 11.63
CA SER A 108 -11.42 2.35 11.84
C SER A 108 -11.76 2.54 13.33
N GLN A 109 -11.77 1.45 14.11
CA GLN A 109 -11.98 1.52 15.55
C GLN A 109 -10.86 2.28 16.28
N GLN A 110 -9.59 2.08 15.89
CA GLN A 110 -8.47 2.81 16.50
C GLN A 110 -8.53 4.31 16.17
N VAL A 111 -8.84 4.69 14.92
CA VAL A 111 -9.05 6.09 14.55
C VAL A 111 -10.16 6.72 15.38
N ALA A 112 -11.32 6.03 15.49
CA ALA A 112 -12.43 6.52 16.29
C ALA A 112 -12.04 6.69 17.77
N ALA A 113 -11.33 5.73 18.36
CA ALA A 113 -10.86 5.80 19.74
C ALA A 113 -9.92 7.00 19.97
N ILE A 114 -8.94 7.18 19.08
CA ILE A 114 -7.99 8.31 19.13
C ILE A 114 -8.75 9.64 19.05
N CYS A 115 -9.68 9.78 18.09
CA CYS A 115 -10.42 11.03 17.91
C CYS A 115 -11.45 11.31 19.02
N MET A 116 -11.90 10.30 19.75
CA MET A 116 -12.72 10.51 20.96
C MET A 116 -11.89 11.08 22.12
N GLU A 117 -10.65 10.60 22.28
CA GLU A 117 -9.76 11.08 23.34
C GLU A 117 -9.16 12.45 23.02
N MET A 118 -8.89 12.73 21.74
CA MET A 118 -8.27 13.96 21.28
C MET A 118 -8.99 14.53 20.04
N PRO A 119 -10.17 15.14 20.24
CA PRO A 119 -11.00 15.65 19.15
C PRO A 119 -10.41 16.87 18.43
N THR A 120 -9.32 17.45 18.96
CA THR A 120 -8.70 18.68 18.41
C THR A 120 -7.57 18.41 17.43
N MET A 121 -7.27 17.15 17.12
CA MET A 121 -6.28 16.83 16.08
C MET A 121 -6.79 17.16 14.68
N SER A 122 -5.87 17.56 13.81
CA SER A 122 -6.13 17.90 12.40
C SER A 122 -6.93 16.80 11.69
N ASP A 123 -6.51 15.55 11.83
CA ASP A 123 -7.14 14.36 11.25
C ASP A 123 -8.44 13.91 11.96
N CYS A 124 -8.81 14.59 13.06
CA CYS A 124 -10.04 14.35 13.81
C CYS A 124 -11.08 15.48 13.63
N GLN A 125 -10.78 16.49 12.80
CA GLN A 125 -11.60 17.68 12.61
C GLN A 125 -12.07 17.86 11.16
N GLY A 126 -13.20 18.56 11.01
CA GLY A 126 -13.74 18.97 9.72
C GLY A 126 -13.90 17.81 8.74
N ASP A 127 -13.56 18.07 7.47
CA ASP A 127 -13.67 17.09 6.38
C ASP A 127 -12.53 16.06 6.37
N ALA A 128 -11.46 16.29 7.15
CA ALA A 128 -10.37 15.32 7.33
C ALA A 128 -10.75 14.20 8.30
N ARG A 129 -11.75 14.44 9.17
CA ARG A 129 -12.24 13.46 10.12
C ARG A 129 -12.80 12.25 9.39
N CYS A 130 -12.23 11.09 9.68
CA CYS A 130 -12.80 9.83 9.26
C CYS A 130 -14.22 9.67 9.84
N PRO A 131 -15.25 9.39 9.01
CA PRO A 131 -16.61 9.18 9.51
C PRO A 131 -16.67 8.05 10.54
N ALA A 132 -17.68 8.09 11.41
CA ALA A 132 -17.93 6.98 12.33
C ALA A 132 -18.07 5.66 11.56
N PRO A 133 -17.57 4.53 12.09
CA PRO A 133 -17.70 3.24 11.44
C PRO A 133 -19.18 2.90 11.18
N ASP A 134 -19.46 2.29 10.03
CA ASP A 134 -20.80 1.84 9.67
C ASP A 134 -21.25 0.61 10.49
N ALA A 135 -22.39 0.01 10.15
CA ALA A 135 -22.88 -1.22 10.79
C ALA A 135 -21.90 -2.41 10.63
N ASN A 136 -21.03 -2.38 9.63
CA ASN A 136 -19.97 -3.37 9.41
C ASN A 136 -18.68 -3.02 10.18
N GLY A 137 -18.68 -1.94 10.97
CA GLY A 137 -17.55 -1.48 11.75
C GLY A 137 -16.43 -0.89 10.91
N VAL A 138 -16.70 -0.46 9.68
CA VAL A 138 -15.70 0.13 8.78
C VAL A 138 -16.09 1.56 8.47
N SER A 139 -15.14 2.47 8.57
CA SER A 139 -15.38 3.87 8.21
C SER A 139 -15.28 4.10 6.70
N ASP A 140 -15.97 5.13 6.20
CA ASP A 140 -15.95 5.53 4.78
C ASP A 140 -14.63 6.22 4.34
N CYS A 141 -13.59 6.17 5.19
CA CYS A 141 -12.29 6.78 4.89
C CYS A 141 -11.19 5.71 4.72
N LYS A 142 -10.04 6.16 4.21
CA LYS A 142 -8.76 5.45 4.21
C LYS A 142 -8.22 5.35 5.64
N SER A 143 -8.85 4.49 6.45
CA SER A 143 -8.64 4.42 7.90
C SER A 143 -7.20 4.11 8.28
N TRP A 144 -6.47 3.36 7.45
CA TRP A 144 -5.05 3.10 7.67
C TRP A 144 -4.18 4.34 7.49
N THR A 145 -4.45 5.12 6.44
CA THR A 145 -3.74 6.38 6.18
C THR A 145 -3.93 7.34 7.35
N VAL A 146 -5.16 7.56 7.79
CA VAL A 146 -5.49 8.42 8.93
C VAL A 146 -4.88 7.89 10.24
N TYR A 147 -5.05 6.60 10.53
CA TYR A 147 -4.47 5.97 11.72
C TYR A 147 -2.95 6.14 11.78
N SER A 148 -2.28 5.94 10.65
CA SER A 148 -0.83 6.11 10.57
C SER A 148 -0.40 7.56 10.75
N ALA A 149 -1.16 8.54 10.23
CA ALA A 149 -0.88 9.96 10.43
C ALA A 149 -0.99 10.35 11.90
N LEU A 150 -2.12 10.00 12.53
CA LEU A 150 -2.36 10.19 13.96
C LEU A 150 -1.27 9.57 14.84
N CYS A 151 -0.88 8.33 14.54
CA CYS A 151 0.15 7.64 15.32
C CYS A 151 1.57 8.16 15.08
N LYS A 152 1.83 8.87 13.98
CA LYS A 152 3.11 9.57 13.79
C LYS A 152 3.18 10.84 14.62
N GLU A 153 2.06 11.53 14.79
CA GLU A 153 1.98 12.71 15.66
C GLU A 153 2.14 12.34 17.13
N MET A 154 1.55 11.22 17.57
CA MET A 154 1.63 10.74 18.95
C MET A 154 1.86 9.21 19.04
N PRO A 155 3.10 8.76 18.83
CA PRO A 155 3.42 7.32 18.78
C PRO A 155 3.31 6.61 20.13
N ASP A 156 3.26 7.34 21.24
CA ASP A 156 3.19 6.78 22.60
C ASP A 156 1.76 6.53 23.08
N MET A 157 0.74 6.85 22.28
CA MET A 157 -0.63 6.45 22.57
C MET A 157 -0.79 4.93 22.64
N ALA A 158 -1.62 4.46 23.55
CA ALA A 158 -1.91 3.03 23.70
C ALA A 158 -2.52 2.44 22.40
N GLN A 159 -3.36 3.22 21.74
CA GLN A 159 -4.02 2.90 20.46
C GLN A 159 -3.01 2.70 19.33
N CYS A 160 -1.81 3.26 19.42
CA CYS A 160 -0.75 3.18 18.41
C CYS A 160 0.19 1.99 18.58
N ALA A 161 -0.04 1.12 19.57
CA ALA A 161 0.78 -0.07 19.79
C ALA A 161 0.84 -0.97 18.54
N SER A 162 -0.30 -1.22 17.91
CA SER A 162 -0.37 -2.10 16.73
C SER A 162 0.32 -1.46 15.51
N TRP A 163 0.20 -0.15 15.31
CA TRP A 163 0.96 0.59 14.31
C TRP A 163 2.48 0.50 14.54
N LYS A 164 2.96 0.65 15.78
CA LYS A 164 4.38 0.49 16.11
C LYS A 164 4.89 -0.90 15.75
N THR A 165 4.12 -1.94 16.10
CA THR A 165 4.46 -3.33 15.78
C THR A 165 4.45 -3.58 14.26
N PHE A 166 3.51 -2.99 13.52
CA PHE A 166 3.52 -3.01 12.06
C PHE A 166 4.81 -2.39 11.51
N CYS A 167 5.15 -1.17 11.94
CA CYS A 167 6.30 -0.45 11.41
C CYS A 167 7.63 -1.13 11.72
N SER A 168 7.80 -1.69 12.93
CA SER A 168 9.00 -2.46 13.28
C SER A 168 9.11 -3.78 12.50
N SER A 169 7.98 -4.42 12.21
CA SER A 169 7.96 -5.72 11.49
C SER A 169 8.19 -5.61 9.99
N ASN A 170 7.94 -4.43 9.42
CA ASN A 170 7.89 -4.25 7.97
C ASN A 170 8.90 -3.21 7.46
N GLY A 171 9.90 -2.85 8.26
CA GLY A 171 11.03 -2.03 7.80
C GLY A 171 10.71 -0.55 7.60
N GLN A 172 9.80 0.01 8.42
CA GLN A 172 9.46 1.44 8.39
C GLN A 172 9.00 1.94 7.00
N ILE A 173 7.99 1.27 6.42
CA ILE A 173 7.46 1.61 5.09
C ILE A 173 6.89 3.04 5.05
N ALA A 174 7.53 3.92 4.29
CA ALA A 174 7.01 5.28 4.05
C ALA A 174 5.77 5.26 3.13
N PRO A 175 4.79 6.17 3.29
CA PRO A 175 4.72 7.24 4.30
C PRO A 175 3.99 6.83 5.60
N PHE A 176 3.59 5.56 5.72
CA PHE A 176 2.82 5.06 6.87
C PHE A 176 3.65 4.95 8.14
N CYS A 177 4.94 4.70 7.97
CA CYS A 177 5.93 4.70 9.03
C CYS A 177 6.92 5.85 8.82
N GLY A 178 7.72 6.10 9.86
CA GLY A 178 8.57 7.29 9.93
C GLY A 178 7.90 8.40 10.72
N GLY A 179 8.72 9.30 11.26
CA GLY A 179 8.41 10.00 12.50
C GLY A 179 9.44 9.51 13.49
N SER A 180 10.35 10.40 13.87
CA SER A 180 11.24 10.11 14.99
C SER A 180 10.33 9.65 16.12
N ALA A 181 10.49 8.41 16.61
CA ALA A 181 10.01 8.11 17.96
C ALA A 181 10.46 9.31 18.79
N PRO A 182 9.60 9.91 19.64
CA PRO A 182 10.06 10.93 20.56
C PRO A 182 11.16 10.24 21.35
N THR A 183 12.41 10.51 20.94
CA THR A 183 13.55 10.31 21.78
C THR A 183 13.13 11.08 23.02
N ASN A 184 13.01 10.35 24.12
CA ASN A 184 12.78 10.88 25.45
C ASN A 184 13.96 11.82 25.74
N SER A 185 13.94 12.98 25.11
CA SER A 185 14.89 14.05 25.24
C SER A 185 14.40 14.75 26.49
N THR A 186 14.89 14.23 27.60
CA THR A 186 15.13 14.93 28.85
C THR A 186 14.89 16.42 28.71
N SER A 187 13.86 16.88 29.42
CA SER A 187 13.58 18.26 29.80
C SER A 187 14.78 19.20 29.60
N GLY A 188 14.71 20.02 28.56
CA GLY A 188 15.76 20.98 28.22
C GLY A 188 15.18 22.25 27.64
N GLY A 189 14.68 23.12 28.51
CA GLY A 189 14.77 24.58 28.37
C GLY A 189 13.95 25.24 27.25
N HIS A 190 12.90 25.93 27.66
CA HIS A 190 12.30 27.01 26.88
C HIS A 190 13.36 28.06 26.52
N ASN A 191 13.40 28.51 25.26
CA ASN A 191 13.79 29.87 24.91
C ASN A 191 13.27 30.23 23.52
N HIS A 192 12.15 30.95 23.48
CA HIS A 192 11.63 31.60 22.29
C HIS A 192 12.42 32.91 22.10
N GLY A 193 13.53 32.83 21.35
CA GLY A 193 14.36 33.96 20.95
C GLY A 193 14.02 34.41 19.53
N SER A 194 13.75 35.71 19.41
CA SER A 194 13.36 36.44 18.21
C SER A 194 14.52 36.63 17.20
N SER A 195 14.13 36.87 15.94
CA SER A 195 14.83 37.64 14.90
C SER A 195 16.01 37.01 14.14
N GLY A 196 16.03 37.23 12.81
CA GLY A 196 17.28 37.27 12.03
C GLY A 196 17.21 36.82 10.58
N ASN A 197 16.71 37.71 9.72
CA ASN A 197 16.91 37.66 8.27
C ASN A 197 18.40 37.92 7.93
N THR A 198 19.08 36.99 7.25
CA THR A 198 20.33 37.31 6.53
C THR A 198 20.48 36.42 5.29
N GLN A 199 20.35 37.06 4.12
CA GLN A 199 20.81 36.56 2.83
C GLN A 199 22.34 36.44 2.84
N GLY A 200 22.86 35.34 2.29
CA GLY A 200 24.30 35.14 2.07
C GLY A 200 24.53 34.27 0.86
N ALA A 201 24.91 34.90 -0.25
CA ALA A 201 25.34 34.26 -1.49
C ALA A 201 26.81 33.85 -1.40
N THR A 202 27.15 32.64 -1.87
CA THR A 202 28.49 32.33 -2.40
C THR A 202 28.44 31.15 -3.38
N THR A 203 28.69 31.46 -4.65
CA THR A 203 29.60 30.80 -5.61
C THR A 203 29.90 29.30 -5.48
N GLY A 204 29.44 28.54 -6.48
CA GLY A 204 30.30 27.87 -7.47
C GLY A 204 31.00 26.57 -7.07
N GLU A 205 30.51 25.44 -7.58
CA GLU A 205 31.40 24.32 -7.92
C GLU A 205 30.93 23.52 -9.14
N LYS A 206 31.93 23.05 -9.87
CA LYS A 206 31.95 22.41 -11.19
C LYS A 206 31.48 20.95 -11.15
N SER A 207 31.01 20.50 -12.31
CA SER A 207 31.13 19.13 -12.84
C SER A 207 30.29 18.01 -12.22
N ARG A 208 29.31 17.53 -13.00
CA ARG A 208 29.46 16.30 -13.80
C ARG A 208 28.24 16.13 -14.72
N ALA A 209 28.51 15.97 -16.01
CA ALA A 209 27.52 15.60 -17.01
C ALA A 209 27.03 14.17 -16.73
N ILE A 210 25.74 14.01 -16.49
CA ILE A 210 25.07 12.71 -16.44
C ILE A 210 24.36 12.53 -17.77
N THR A 211 24.83 11.57 -18.56
CA THR A 211 24.20 11.06 -19.77
C THR A 211 22.82 10.50 -19.42
N VAL A 212 21.77 11.19 -19.86
CA VAL A 212 20.39 10.69 -19.80
C VAL A 212 20.18 9.78 -21.01
N LEU A 213 20.17 8.47 -20.78
CA LEU A 213 19.62 7.52 -21.73
C LEU A 213 18.11 7.67 -21.74
N ALA A 214 17.58 8.26 -22.80
CA ALA A 214 16.16 8.26 -23.14
C ALA A 214 15.73 6.82 -23.49
N GLY A 215 15.19 6.11 -22.51
CA GLY A 215 14.49 4.84 -22.72
C GLY A 215 13.07 5.10 -23.19
N ALA A 216 12.81 4.84 -24.47
CA ALA A 216 11.48 4.86 -25.07
C ALA A 216 10.60 3.76 -24.43
N VAL A 217 9.53 4.16 -23.73
CA VAL A 217 8.47 3.24 -23.32
C VAL A 217 7.36 3.34 -24.37
N GLY A 218 7.24 2.29 -25.17
CA GLY A 218 6.17 2.11 -26.14
C GLY A 218 4.81 2.02 -25.44
N MET A 219 3.89 2.86 -25.89
CA MET A 219 2.47 2.76 -25.58
C MET A 219 1.89 1.58 -26.34
N ALA A 220 1.63 0.47 -25.65
CA ALA A 220 0.72 -0.56 -26.14
C ALA A 220 -0.68 -0.24 -25.62
N ALA A 221 -1.41 0.57 -26.40
CA ALA A 221 -2.85 0.73 -26.27
C ALA A 221 -3.53 -0.49 -26.90
N SER A 222 -3.91 -1.48 -26.11
CA SER A 222 -4.80 -2.56 -26.55
C SER A 222 -6.23 -2.19 -26.20
N GLY A 223 -6.89 -1.55 -27.17
CA GLY A 223 -8.31 -1.26 -27.14
C GLY A 223 -9.14 -2.54 -27.24
N LEU A 224 -10.05 -2.65 -26.26
CA LEU A 224 -11.29 -3.42 -26.23
C LEU A 224 -11.82 -3.85 -27.61
N LEU A 225 -11.89 -5.16 -27.84
CA LEU A 225 -12.78 -5.75 -28.84
C LEU A 225 -14.19 -5.78 -28.24
N ALA A 226 -15.11 -5.01 -28.84
CA ALA A 226 -16.53 -5.05 -28.51
C ALA A 226 -17.12 -6.42 -28.91
N VAL A 227 -17.64 -7.13 -27.91
CA VAL A 227 -18.42 -8.35 -28.08
C VAL A 227 -19.89 -7.97 -28.24
N MET A 228 -20.46 -8.44 -29.35
CA MET A 228 -21.86 -8.81 -29.60
C MET A 228 -22.99 -7.87 -29.13
N LEU A 229 -23.75 -7.33 -30.10
CA LEU A 229 -25.19 -7.21 -29.93
C LEU A 229 -25.94 -7.42 -31.27
N ALA A 230 -26.70 -8.51 -31.30
CA ALA A 230 -27.99 -8.75 -31.96
C ALA A 230 -28.36 -7.98 -33.24
N LEU A 231 -28.49 -8.73 -34.35
CA LEU A 231 -29.71 -8.88 -35.16
C LEU A 231 -29.51 -9.99 -36.20
#